data_AF-A0A382KID1-F1
#
_entry.id   AF-A0A382KID1-F1
#
_cell.length_a   1.000
_cell.length_b   1.000
_cell.length_c   1.000
_cell.angle_alpha   90.00
_cell.angle_beta   90.00
_cell.angle_gamma   90.00
#
_symmetry.space_group_name_H-M   'P 1'
#
loop_
_entity.id
_entity.type
_entity.pdbx_description
1 polymer ?
#
loop_
_entity_poly.entity_id
_entity_poly.type
_entity_poly.pdbx_seq_one_letter_code
_entity_poly.pdbx_strand_id
1 'polypeptide(L)'
;VLPGSHHRPTSREIDWCQGGLTTAPAGSIFLTCYPILHRRSASTATGLRHLLKYNYWRTVPPERDWIKDPTFDFHRTNYGGHGEARYVAHQFYWLCGKGDQFRTIGGQSWPYSGSSHNAIGPSYGFDRQIGHSPDWSNLGTF
;
A
#
# COMPACT_ATOMS: atom_id res chain seq x y z
N VAL A 1 -7.36 2.91 14.26
CA VAL A 1 -6.96 2.70 12.85
C VAL A 1 -5.98 1.56 12.85
N LEU A 2 -6.12 0.58 11.96
CA LEU A 2 -5.16 -0.51 11.84
C LEU A 2 -4.13 -0.16 10.75
N PRO A 3 -2.86 0.14 11.10
CA PRO A 3 -1.83 0.42 10.11
C PRO A 3 -1.64 -0.76 9.16
N GLY A 4 -1.37 -0.49 7.87
CA GLY A 4 -1.10 -1.51 6.85
C GLY A 4 -2.31 -2.35 6.40
N SER A 5 -3.47 -2.23 7.04
CA SER A 5 -4.66 -3.05 6.71
C SER A 5 -5.21 -2.84 5.30
N HIS A 6 -4.78 -1.80 4.60
CA HIS A 6 -5.21 -1.48 3.24
C HIS A 6 -4.42 -2.25 2.17
N HIS A 7 -3.39 -3.00 2.57
CA HIS A 7 -2.57 -3.83 1.68
C HIS A 7 -2.85 -5.33 1.80
N ARG A 8 -3.70 -5.74 2.76
CA ARG A 8 -4.02 -7.15 3.01
C ARG A 8 -5.50 -7.34 3.34
N PRO A 9 -6.07 -8.53 3.08
CA PRO A 9 -7.35 -8.89 3.65
C PRO A 9 -7.33 -8.75 5.18
N THR A 10 -8.39 -8.18 5.74
CA THR A 10 -8.58 -8.04 7.19
C THR A 10 -9.99 -8.42 7.59
N SER A 11 -10.13 -9.10 8.72
CA SER A 11 -11.42 -9.30 9.38
C SER A 11 -11.57 -8.26 10.49
N ARG A 12 -12.69 -7.54 10.47
CA ARG A 12 -13.01 -6.56 11.51
C ARG A 12 -13.13 -7.22 12.88
N GLU A 13 -13.57 -8.47 12.91
CA GLU A 13 -13.81 -9.26 14.11
C GLU A 13 -12.51 -9.75 14.74
N ILE A 14 -11.47 -9.99 13.93
CA ILE A 14 -10.19 -10.59 14.37
C ILE A 14 -9.09 -9.54 14.52
N ASP A 15 -8.92 -8.66 13.54
CA ASP A 15 -7.74 -7.78 13.45
C ASP A 15 -7.86 -6.50 14.31
N TRP A 16 -9.03 -6.22 14.91
CA TRP A 16 -9.26 -4.93 15.58
C TRP A 16 -8.35 -4.68 16.80
N CYS A 17 -7.95 -5.72 17.52
CA CYS A 17 -7.12 -5.59 18.72
C CYS A 17 -5.74 -4.98 18.47
N GLN A 18 -5.31 -4.91 17.21
CA GLN A 18 -4.02 -4.34 16.79
C GLN A 18 -4.14 -2.88 16.31
N GLY A 19 -5.34 -2.28 16.39
CA GLY A 19 -5.56 -0.90 15.96
C GLY A 19 -4.98 0.13 16.93
N GLY A 20 -4.35 1.17 16.40
CA GLY A 20 -3.91 2.35 17.16
C GLY A 20 -5.01 3.41 17.30
N LEU A 21 -5.01 4.11 18.43
CA LEU A 21 -5.82 5.32 18.63
C LEU A 21 -5.14 6.53 17.98
N THR A 22 -5.93 7.42 17.41
CA THR A 22 -5.47 8.68 16.82
C THR A 22 -6.14 9.85 17.54
N THR A 23 -5.37 10.85 17.91
CA THR A 23 -5.86 12.10 18.53
C THR A 23 -5.39 13.27 17.69
N ALA A 24 -6.26 14.24 17.45
CA ALA A 24 -5.92 15.46 16.74
C ALA A 24 -6.80 16.62 17.22
N PRO A 25 -6.27 17.86 17.26
CA PRO A 25 -7.05 19.04 17.61
C PRO A 25 -8.05 19.42 16.50
N ALA A 26 -9.01 20.29 16.83
CA ALA A 26 -9.93 20.86 15.84
C ALA A 26 -9.14 21.58 14.73
N GLY A 27 -9.61 21.46 13.49
CA GLY A 27 -8.92 21.97 12.30
C GLY A 27 -7.87 21.00 11.70
N SER A 28 -7.61 19.87 12.36
CA SER A 28 -6.74 18.82 11.79
C SER A 28 -7.46 18.00 10.71
N ILE A 29 -6.72 17.59 9.69
CA ILE A 29 -7.19 16.69 8.63
C ILE A 29 -6.62 15.30 8.87
N PHE A 30 -7.49 14.30 8.92
CA PHE A 30 -7.11 12.89 8.99
C PHE A 30 -7.30 12.25 7.61
N LEU A 31 -6.20 11.97 6.92
CA LEU A 31 -6.21 11.36 5.59
C LEU A 31 -6.14 9.83 5.70
N THR A 32 -7.00 9.16 4.94
CA THR A 32 -7.06 7.70 4.87
C THR A 32 -7.23 7.24 3.43
N CYS A 33 -6.53 6.18 3.02
CA CYS A 33 -6.94 5.40 1.85
C CYS A 33 -8.20 4.60 2.23
N TYR A 34 -9.18 4.54 1.33
CA TYR A 34 -10.51 3.97 1.63
C TYR A 34 -10.50 2.53 2.20
N PRO A 35 -9.63 1.59 1.76
CA PRO A 35 -9.63 0.24 2.29
C PRO A 35 -8.97 0.10 3.67
N ILE A 36 -8.55 1.18 4.34
CA ILE A 36 -8.00 1.08 5.69
C ILE A 36 -9.09 0.70 6.70
N LEU A 37 -8.81 -0.27 7.56
CA LEU A 37 -9.69 -0.69 8.64
C LEU A 37 -9.60 0.35 9.76
N HIS A 38 -10.70 1.03 9.97
CA HIS A 38 -10.82 2.04 11.01
C HIS A 38 -12.24 2.03 11.59
N ARG A 39 -12.35 2.31 12.89
CA ARG A 39 -13.62 2.66 13.53
C ARG A 39 -13.39 3.75 14.56
N ARG A 40 -14.49 4.40 14.92
CA ARG A 40 -14.56 5.30 16.07
C ARG A 40 -14.46 4.49 17.38
N SER A 41 -13.69 4.98 18.34
CA SER A 41 -13.69 4.50 19.72
C SER A 41 -14.87 5.07 20.51
N ALA A 42 -15.17 4.48 21.67
CA ALA A 42 -16.12 5.07 22.62
C ALA A 42 -15.72 6.53 22.93
N SER A 43 -16.71 7.41 22.99
CA SER A 43 -16.49 8.83 23.27
C SER A 43 -16.24 9.03 24.77
N THR A 44 -15.14 9.68 25.12
CA THR A 44 -14.85 10.12 26.49
C THR A 44 -15.03 11.62 26.69
N ALA A 45 -15.27 12.37 25.60
CA ALA A 45 -15.49 13.81 25.65
C ALA A 45 -16.91 14.15 26.12
N THR A 46 -17.04 15.22 26.90
CA THR A 46 -18.31 15.78 27.40
C THR A 46 -19.04 16.65 26.36
N GLY A 47 -18.39 16.98 25.25
CA GLY A 47 -18.94 17.84 24.19
C GLY A 47 -19.21 17.10 22.86
N LEU A 48 -19.73 17.85 21.89
CA LEU A 48 -19.96 17.34 20.53
C LEU A 48 -18.66 17.30 19.72
N ARG A 49 -18.48 16.22 18.94
CA ARG A 49 -17.38 16.07 17.98
C ARG A 49 -17.92 16.23 16.57
N HIS A 50 -17.67 17.37 15.95
CA HIS A 50 -18.03 17.61 14.55
C HIS A 50 -16.91 17.12 13.63
N LEU A 51 -17.27 16.39 12.58
CA LEU A 51 -16.35 15.91 11.56
C LEU A 51 -16.94 16.20 10.18
N LEU A 52 -16.12 16.71 9.28
CA LEU A 52 -16.41 16.74 7.86
C LEU A 52 -15.72 15.55 7.20
N LYS A 53 -16.48 14.69 6.53
CA LYS A 53 -15.94 13.61 5.71
C LYS A 53 -16.17 13.93 4.25
N TYR A 54 -15.10 13.94 3.47
CA TYR A 54 -15.15 14.04 2.01
C TYR A 54 -14.31 12.90 1.42
N ASN A 55 -14.76 12.40 0.27
CA ASN A 55 -13.98 11.46 -0.52
C ASN A 55 -13.34 12.24 -1.66
N TYR A 56 -12.06 12.03 -1.87
CA TYR A 56 -11.32 12.60 -2.99
C TYR A 56 -10.92 11.50 -3.96
N TRP A 57 -11.09 11.78 -5.24
CA TRP A 57 -10.76 10.87 -6.33
C TRP A 57 -9.83 11.61 -7.28
N ARG A 58 -8.76 10.97 -7.76
CA ARG A 58 -7.98 11.54 -8.86
C ARG A 58 -8.87 11.61 -10.09
N THR A 59 -8.87 12.75 -10.78
CA THR A 59 -9.61 12.95 -12.04
C THR A 59 -8.74 12.72 -13.29
N VAL A 60 -7.45 12.47 -13.08
CA VAL A 60 -6.46 12.19 -14.12
C VAL A 60 -5.66 10.95 -13.75
N PRO A 61 -5.05 10.25 -14.73
CA PRO A 61 -4.14 9.15 -14.45
C PRO A 61 -3.03 9.54 -13.45
N PRO A 62 -2.54 8.58 -12.66
CA PRO A 62 -1.41 8.83 -11.78
C PRO A 62 -0.15 9.16 -12.57
N GLU A 63 0.54 10.20 -12.11
CA GLU A 63 1.89 10.55 -12.54
C GLU A 63 2.70 10.75 -11.26
N ARG A 64 4.02 10.47 -11.27
CA ARG A 64 4.89 10.65 -10.10
C ARG A 64 5.08 12.15 -9.78
N ASP A 65 4.02 12.77 -9.26
CA ASP A 65 3.76 14.20 -9.13
C ASP A 65 4.03 14.74 -7.71
N TRP A 66 4.72 13.96 -6.88
CA TRP A 66 5.13 14.33 -5.52
C TRP A 66 6.65 14.49 -5.38
N ILE A 67 7.08 14.95 -4.19
CA ILE A 67 8.49 15.15 -3.83
C ILE A 67 9.26 13.82 -3.97
N LYS A 68 10.31 13.83 -4.78
CA LYS A 68 11.12 12.63 -5.07
C LYS A 68 12.33 12.60 -4.16
N ASP A 69 12.42 11.56 -3.34
CA ASP A 69 13.65 11.25 -2.62
C ASP A 69 14.68 10.65 -3.61
N PRO A 70 15.84 11.31 -3.84
CA PRO A 70 16.86 10.81 -4.75
C PRO A 70 17.55 9.54 -4.25
N THR A 71 17.45 9.23 -2.96
CA THR A 71 18.05 8.03 -2.34
C THR A 71 17.13 6.82 -2.36
N PHE A 72 15.85 7.02 -2.71
CA PHE A 72 14.87 5.95 -2.76
C PHE A 72 15.05 5.07 -4.00
N ASP A 73 15.62 3.88 -3.80
CA ASP A 73 15.84 2.89 -4.85
C ASP A 73 14.64 1.93 -4.97
N PHE A 74 13.94 2.00 -6.11
CA PHE A 74 12.77 1.19 -6.43
C PHE A 74 13.10 -0.32 -6.44
N HIS A 75 14.34 -0.69 -6.73
CA HIS A 75 14.79 -2.07 -6.86
C HIS A 75 15.15 -2.71 -5.52
N ARG A 76 15.58 -1.89 -4.56
CA ARG A 76 16.12 -2.37 -3.26
C ARG A 76 15.19 -2.10 -2.10
N THR A 77 14.17 -1.27 -2.28
CA THR A 77 13.22 -0.98 -1.22
C THR A 77 12.44 -2.23 -0.81
N ASN A 78 12.07 -2.29 0.47
CA ASN A 78 11.29 -3.37 1.02
C ASN A 78 9.79 -3.10 0.82
N TYR A 79 9.17 -3.80 -0.13
CA TYR A 79 7.73 -3.69 -0.38
C TYR A 79 6.88 -4.60 0.53
N GLY A 80 7.49 -5.38 1.42
CA GLY A 80 6.81 -6.34 2.29
C GLY A 80 7.12 -7.80 1.96
N GLY A 81 6.35 -8.70 2.56
CA GLY A 81 6.55 -10.15 2.46
C GLY A 81 5.64 -10.85 1.44
N HIS A 82 5.55 -12.18 1.57
CA HIS A 82 4.61 -12.99 0.79
C HIS A 82 3.16 -12.49 0.93
N GLY A 83 2.44 -12.41 -0.19
CA GLY A 83 1.04 -11.97 -0.22
C GLY A 83 0.81 -10.45 -0.19
N GLU A 84 1.82 -9.64 0.15
CA GLU A 84 1.69 -8.17 0.25
C GLU A 84 2.56 -7.44 -0.78
N ALA A 85 3.83 -7.85 -0.93
CA ALA A 85 4.85 -7.10 -1.67
C ALA A 85 4.44 -6.78 -3.12
N ARG A 86 3.77 -7.74 -3.79
CA ARG A 86 3.29 -7.57 -5.16
C ARG A 86 2.30 -6.42 -5.28
N TYR A 87 1.37 -6.30 -4.34
CA TYR A 87 0.32 -5.29 -4.35
C TYR A 87 0.86 -3.91 -4.01
N VAL A 88 1.72 -3.84 -2.98
CA VAL A 88 2.37 -2.58 -2.57
C VAL A 88 3.26 -2.05 -3.69
N ALA A 89 4.11 -2.89 -4.26
CA ALA A 89 5.00 -2.50 -5.35
C ALA A 89 4.22 -2.06 -6.60
N HIS A 90 3.18 -2.80 -6.98
CA HIS A 90 2.34 -2.42 -8.12
C HIS A 90 1.59 -1.12 -7.88
N GLN A 91 1.02 -0.91 -6.68
CA GLN A 91 0.34 0.34 -6.35
C GLN A 91 1.30 1.53 -6.41
N PHE A 92 2.51 1.39 -5.87
CA PHE A 92 3.54 2.41 -5.98
C PHE A 92 3.91 2.72 -7.44
N TYR A 93 4.07 1.67 -8.26
CA TYR A 93 4.37 1.80 -9.68
C TYR A 93 3.23 2.46 -10.47
N TRP A 94 1.99 2.08 -10.18
CA TRP A 94 0.79 2.70 -10.71
C TRP A 94 0.75 4.18 -10.34
N LEU A 95 0.98 4.53 -9.07
CA LEU A 95 1.07 5.93 -8.63
C LEU A 95 2.16 6.70 -9.39
N CYS A 96 3.23 6.03 -9.83
CA CYS A 96 4.28 6.66 -10.62
C CYS A 96 3.93 6.86 -12.11
N GLY A 97 2.73 6.48 -12.55
CA GLY A 97 2.35 6.45 -13.97
C GLY A 97 2.99 5.30 -14.75
N LYS A 98 3.52 4.29 -14.05
CA LYS A 98 4.25 3.16 -14.63
C LYS A 98 3.51 1.82 -14.48
N GLY A 99 2.23 1.83 -14.11
CA GLY A 99 1.46 0.60 -13.84
C GLY A 99 1.62 -0.47 -14.93
N ASP A 100 1.52 -0.07 -16.21
CA ASP A 100 1.64 -0.98 -17.36
C ASP A 100 3.03 -1.58 -17.55
N GLN A 101 4.06 -1.02 -16.90
CA GLN A 101 5.45 -1.49 -16.92
C GLN A 101 5.77 -2.42 -15.74
N PHE A 102 4.82 -2.64 -14.82
CA PHE A 102 5.00 -3.54 -13.70
C PHE A 102 4.98 -5.00 -14.18
N ARG A 103 6.08 -5.73 -13.97
CA ARG A 103 6.17 -7.17 -14.24
C ARG A 103 6.85 -7.88 -13.07
N THR A 104 6.36 -9.07 -12.74
CA THR A 104 7.10 -10.01 -11.88
C THR A 104 7.86 -10.98 -12.78
N ILE A 105 9.18 -11.14 -12.58
CA ILE A 105 10.03 -11.95 -13.48
C ILE A 105 10.88 -12.94 -12.68
N GLY A 106 10.43 -14.20 -12.64
CA GLY A 106 11.05 -15.29 -11.86
C GLY A 106 10.38 -15.49 -10.49
N GLY A 107 10.46 -16.71 -9.94
CA GLY A 107 9.67 -17.10 -8.76
C GLY A 107 9.97 -16.32 -7.47
N GLN A 108 11.24 -16.22 -7.08
CA GLN A 108 11.70 -15.46 -5.89
C GLN A 108 12.19 -14.04 -6.22
N SER A 109 11.77 -13.51 -7.36
CA SER A 109 12.24 -12.22 -7.85
C SER A 109 11.58 -11.03 -7.15
N TRP A 110 12.01 -9.81 -7.46
CA TRP A 110 11.35 -8.58 -7.02
C TRP A 110 9.83 -8.65 -7.25
N PRO A 111 8.99 -8.12 -6.34
CA PRO A 111 9.32 -7.22 -5.23
C PRO A 111 9.52 -7.89 -3.86
N TYR A 112 9.65 -9.22 -3.79
CA TYR A 112 9.73 -9.94 -2.51
C TYR A 112 11.09 -9.69 -1.81
N SER A 113 11.08 -8.94 -0.70
CA SER A 113 12.30 -8.54 0.00
C SER A 113 12.95 -9.68 0.80
N GLY A 114 12.16 -10.68 1.19
CA GLY A 114 12.60 -11.85 1.97
C GLY A 114 13.59 -12.75 1.23
N SER A 115 13.68 -12.67 -0.10
CA SER A 115 14.64 -13.42 -0.93
C SER A 115 15.85 -12.59 -1.35
N SER A 116 15.93 -11.31 -0.96
CA SER A 116 16.97 -10.39 -1.42
C SER A 116 18.39 -10.79 -0.96
N HIS A 117 18.51 -11.44 0.20
CA HIS A 117 19.80 -11.95 0.70
C HIS A 117 20.36 -13.13 -0.12
N ASN A 118 19.51 -13.81 -0.92
CA ASN A 118 19.90 -14.89 -1.83
C ASN A 118 20.01 -14.41 -3.28
N ALA A 119 19.77 -13.12 -3.55
CA ALA A 119 19.82 -12.59 -4.90
C ALA A 119 21.28 -12.36 -5.34
N ILE A 120 21.69 -13.02 -6.43
CA ILE A 120 23.04 -12.88 -7.01
C ILE A 120 23.15 -11.57 -7.84
N GLY A 121 22.04 -10.85 -8.06
CA GLY A 121 22.02 -9.58 -8.79
C GLY A 121 20.66 -8.86 -8.69
N PRO A 122 20.54 -7.64 -9.23
CA PRO A 122 19.29 -6.89 -9.24
C PRO A 122 18.23 -7.64 -10.05
N SER A 123 17.01 -7.70 -9.50
CA SER A 123 15.91 -8.39 -10.15
C SER A 123 15.41 -7.64 -11.40
N TYR A 124 15.19 -8.38 -12.49
CA TYR A 124 14.90 -7.84 -13.83
C TYR A 124 13.44 -7.40 -14.07
N GLY A 125 12.55 -7.43 -13.08
CA GLY A 125 11.10 -7.16 -13.26
C GLY A 125 10.70 -5.72 -13.57
N PHE A 126 11.66 -4.78 -13.49
CA PHE A 126 11.45 -3.35 -13.61
C PHE A 126 11.52 -2.85 -15.07
N ASP A 127 10.65 -1.92 -15.47
CA ASP A 127 10.60 -1.31 -16.82
C ASP A 127 10.62 -2.34 -17.97
N ARG A 128 9.98 -3.49 -17.77
CA ARG A 128 9.92 -4.55 -18.78
C ARG A 128 8.58 -4.59 -19.49
N GLN A 129 8.63 -4.71 -20.81
CA GLN A 129 7.43 -4.99 -21.62
C GLN A 129 7.10 -6.49 -21.68
N ILE A 130 8.04 -7.37 -21.34
CA ILE A 130 7.91 -8.83 -21.39
C ILE A 130 8.05 -9.41 -19.97
N GLY A 131 7.15 -10.31 -19.58
CA GLY A 131 7.12 -10.94 -18.25
C GLY A 131 5.72 -11.40 -17.85
N HIS A 132 5.56 -11.98 -16.66
CA HIS A 132 4.23 -12.32 -16.16
C HIS A 132 3.50 -11.05 -15.74
N SER A 133 2.33 -10.81 -16.34
CA SER A 133 1.35 -9.84 -15.86
C SER A 133 0.50 -10.53 -14.80
N PRO A 134 0.55 -10.10 -13.53
CA PRO A 134 -0.24 -10.74 -12.50
C PRO A 134 -1.73 -10.61 -12.79
N ASP A 135 -2.47 -11.70 -12.59
CA ASP A 135 -3.92 -11.61 -12.50
C ASP A 135 -4.29 -10.91 -11.18
N TRP A 136 -4.90 -9.73 -11.31
CA TRP A 136 -5.33 -8.90 -10.18
C TRP A 136 -6.70 -9.31 -9.62
N SER A 137 -7.46 -10.12 -10.36
CA SER A 137 -8.77 -10.62 -9.93
C SER A 137 -8.67 -11.84 -9.00
N ASN A 138 -7.52 -12.53 -9.04
CA ASN A 138 -7.26 -13.69 -8.22
C ASN A 138 -6.54 -13.29 -6.92
N LEU A 139 -7.27 -13.30 -5.81
CA LEU A 139 -6.76 -13.00 -4.47
C LEU A 139 -5.79 -14.06 -3.93
N GLY A 140 -5.61 -15.18 -4.64
CA GLY A 140 -4.72 -16.26 -4.23
C GLY A 140 -5.16 -16.89 -2.91
N THR A 141 -5.97 -17.95 -2.97
CA THR A 141 -5.87 -19.00 -1.95
C THR A 141 -4.54 -19.71 -2.18
N PHE A 142 -3.60 -19.49 -1.26
CA PHE A 142 -2.44 -20.36 -1.10
C PHE A 142 -2.81 -21.53 -0.18
#